data_AF-A0A7C5XDU0-F1
#
_entry.id   AF-A0A7C5XDU0-F1
#
_cell.length_a   1.000
_cell.length_b   1.000
_cell.length_c   1.000
_cell.angle_alpha   90.00
_cell.angle_beta   90.00
_cell.angle_gamma   90.00
#
_symmetry.space_group_name_H-M   'P 1'
#
loop_
_entity.id
_entity.type
_entity.pdbx_description
1 polymer ?
#
loop_
_entity_poly.entity_id
_entity_poly.type
_entity_poly.pdbx_seq_one_letter_code
_entity_poly.pdbx_strand_id
1 'polypeptide(L)'
;VYYNASDVFVLPSKSGEGMPLVLLEAMACGLPVIATNVGGVPEIIEGGCGEIVPPNDATALASAIVAFSRRNLSALGGEIRRIVAQKYSWETNVKRLIEIYEEFI
;
A
#
# COMPACT_ATOMS: atom_id res chain seq x y z
N VAL A 1 16.14 3.80 3.17
CA VAL A 1 16.79 3.07 4.29
C VAL A 1 15.75 2.50 5.24
N TYR A 2 14.87 3.32 5.82
CA TYR A 2 13.87 2.85 6.79
C TYR A 2 12.90 1.79 6.23
N TYR A 3 12.30 2.01 5.06
CA TYR A 3 11.40 1.01 4.47
C TYR A 3 12.11 -0.35 4.27
N ASN A 4 13.27 -0.39 3.63
CA ASN A 4 14.00 -1.64 3.39
C ASN A 4 14.55 -2.33 4.65
N ALA A 5 14.54 -1.66 5.80
CA ALA A 5 14.98 -2.21 7.08
C ALA A 5 13.81 -2.65 7.97
N SER A 6 12.55 -2.45 7.54
CA SER A 6 11.34 -2.82 8.27
C SER A 6 10.78 -4.16 7.78
N ASP A 7 9.97 -4.82 8.61
CA ASP A 7 9.24 -6.05 8.22
C ASP A 7 7.81 -5.77 7.73
N VAL A 8 7.20 -4.68 8.20
CA VAL A 8 5.83 -4.26 7.88
C VAL A 8 5.71 -2.74 7.97
N PHE A 9 4.86 -2.14 7.14
CA PHE A 9 4.51 -0.72 7.24
C PHE A 9 3.06 -0.57 7.75
N VAL A 10 2.82 0.38 8.66
CA VAL A 10 1.52 0.58 9.29
C VAL A 10 1.06 2.03 9.09
N LEU A 11 -0.12 2.22 8.50
CA LEU A 11 -0.75 3.53 8.27
C LEU A 11 -2.12 3.62 8.96
N PRO A 12 -2.19 3.96 10.26
CA PRO A 12 -3.43 3.95 11.02
C PRO A 12 -4.16 5.31 10.96
N SER A 13 -4.30 5.88 9.76
CA SER A 13 -4.93 7.19 9.57
C SER A 13 -6.39 7.16 10.06
N LYS A 14 -6.81 8.18 10.82
CA LYS A 14 -8.16 8.21 11.42
C LYS A 14 -9.23 8.64 10.42
N SER A 15 -8.85 9.49 9.47
CA SER A 15 -9.70 10.03 8.41
C SER A 15 -8.81 10.65 7.31
N GLY A 16 -9.39 10.87 6.14
CA GLY A 16 -8.80 11.75 5.12
C GLY A 16 -7.52 11.23 4.47
N GLU A 17 -7.64 10.20 3.63
CA GLU A 17 -6.55 9.73 2.76
C GLU A 17 -6.97 9.83 1.30
N GLY A 18 -6.42 10.76 0.53
CA GLY A 18 -6.72 10.83 -0.91
C GLY A 18 -6.09 9.65 -1.63
N MET A 19 -4.76 9.72 -1.77
CA MET A 19 -3.92 8.67 -2.33
C MET A 19 -2.60 8.65 -1.54
N PRO A 20 -2.49 7.83 -0.48
CA PRO A 20 -1.32 7.86 0.38
C PRO A 20 -0.08 7.34 -0.37
N LEU A 21 0.75 8.27 -0.84
CA LEU A 21 1.99 7.94 -1.54
C LEU A 21 2.94 7.10 -0.66
N VAL A 22 2.97 7.35 0.65
CA VAL A 22 3.76 6.58 1.61
C VAL A 22 3.39 5.09 1.63
N LEU A 23 2.13 4.75 1.36
CA LEU A 23 1.68 3.37 1.24
C LEU A 23 2.27 2.72 -0.02
N LEU A 24 2.25 3.44 -1.15
CA LEU A 24 2.86 3.00 -2.41
C LEU A 24 4.38 2.87 -2.31
N GLU A 25 5.04 3.82 -1.63
CA GLU A 25 6.50 3.79 -1.39
C GLU A 25 6.91 2.55 -0.58
N ALA A 26 6.17 2.24 0.50
CA ALA A 26 6.40 1.05 1.31
C ALA A 26 6.23 -0.23 0.48
N MET A 27 5.14 -0.32 -0.30
CA MET A 27 4.89 -1.45 -1.20
C MET A 27 5.96 -1.54 -2.30
N ALA A 28 6.45 -0.43 -2.83
CA ALA A 28 7.54 -0.42 -3.82
C ALA A 28 8.86 -0.94 -3.25
N CYS A 29 9.06 -0.84 -1.93
CA CYS A 29 10.16 -1.49 -1.23
C CYS A 29 9.91 -2.99 -0.98
N GLY A 30 8.69 -3.47 -1.23
CA GLY A 30 8.25 -4.84 -0.98
C GLY A 30 7.80 -5.09 0.45
N LEU A 31 7.42 -4.03 1.18
CA LEU A 31 6.84 -4.19 2.51
C LEU A 31 5.37 -4.55 2.42
N PRO A 32 4.92 -5.57 3.17
CA PRO A 32 3.50 -5.78 3.38
C PRO A 32 2.97 -4.63 4.26
N VAL A 33 1.72 -4.26 4.06
CA VAL A 33 1.13 -3.04 4.67
C VAL A 33 -0.08 -3.35 5.54
N ILE A 34 -0.24 -2.63 6.64
CA ILE A 34 -1.47 -2.62 7.46
C ILE A 34 -1.99 -1.19 7.45
N ALA A 35 -3.23 -0.96 7.03
CA ALA A 35 -3.78 0.39 6.96
C ALA A 35 -5.26 0.42 7.36
N THR A 36 -5.75 1.60 7.69
CA THR A 36 -7.16 1.78 8.05
C THR A 36 -8.05 1.95 6.82
N ASN A 37 -9.32 1.53 6.93
CA ASN A 37 -10.32 1.67 5.88
C ASN A 37 -10.81 3.13 5.74
N VAL A 38 -9.96 4.00 5.18
CA VAL A 38 -10.27 5.43 4.97
C VAL A 38 -9.83 5.89 3.58
N GLY A 39 -10.66 6.74 2.97
CA GLY A 39 -10.34 7.38 1.70
C GLY A 39 -9.94 6.38 0.59
N GLY A 40 -8.87 6.66 -0.14
CA GLY A 40 -8.36 5.81 -1.24
C GLY A 40 -7.49 4.63 -0.81
N VAL A 41 -7.30 4.38 0.50
CA VAL A 41 -6.50 3.24 0.99
C VAL A 41 -6.99 1.89 0.45
N PRO A 42 -8.31 1.57 0.45
CA PRO A 42 -8.77 0.27 -0.02
C PRO A 42 -8.41 -0.02 -1.47
N GLU A 43 -8.45 1.00 -2.33
CA GLU A 43 -8.13 0.87 -3.76
C GLU A 43 -6.67 0.49 -4.04
N ILE A 44 -5.77 0.83 -3.11
CA ILE A 44 -4.35 0.47 -3.18
C ILE A 44 -4.14 -0.98 -2.72
N ILE A 45 -4.80 -1.39 -1.62
CA ILE A 45 -4.58 -2.70 -0.98
C ILE A 45 -5.39 -3.83 -1.63
N GLU A 46 -6.42 -3.51 -2.44
CA GLU A 46 -7.30 -4.47 -3.12
C GLU A 46 -6.55 -5.55 -3.95
N GLY A 47 -5.33 -5.25 -4.41
CA GLY A 47 -4.47 -6.19 -5.16
C GLY A 47 -3.77 -7.26 -4.31
N GLY A 48 -3.92 -7.23 -2.98
CA GLY A 48 -3.32 -8.19 -2.05
C GLY A 48 -2.06 -7.66 -1.34
N CYS A 49 -1.52 -8.51 -0.46
CA CYS A 49 -0.29 -8.28 0.32
C CYS A 49 -0.33 -7.16 1.37
N GLY A 50 -1.52 -6.76 1.79
CA GLY A 50 -1.75 -5.93 2.97
C GLY A 50 -3.00 -6.33 3.74
N GLU A 51 -3.25 -5.68 4.87
CA GLU A 51 -4.45 -5.87 5.70
C GLU A 51 -5.13 -4.52 5.94
N ILE A 52 -6.44 -4.47 5.77
CA ILE A 52 -7.28 -3.30 6.05
C ILE A 52 -7.99 -3.52 7.38
N VAL A 53 -7.86 -2.56 8.30
CA VAL A 53 -8.54 -2.56 9.60
C VAL A 53 -9.50 -1.37 9.74
N PRO A 54 -10.52 -1.42 10.62
CA PRO A 54 -11.38 -0.26 10.87
C PRO A 54 -10.59 0.94 11.46
N PRO A 55 -10.89 2.19 11.07
CA PRO A 55 -10.31 3.36 11.72
C PRO A 55 -10.79 3.50 13.17
N ASN A 56 -9.93 4.05 14.03
CA ASN A 56 -10.18 4.24 15.46
C ASN A 56 -10.40 2.94 16.27
N ASP A 57 -10.05 1.78 15.70
CA ASP A 57 -10.06 0.50 16.41
C ASP A 57 -8.63 0.05 16.73
N ALA A 58 -8.16 0.42 17.93
CA ALA A 58 -6.82 0.06 18.40
C ALA A 58 -6.67 -1.46 18.59
N THR A 59 -7.75 -2.18 18.90
CA THR A 59 -7.72 -3.63 19.13
C THR A 59 -7.54 -4.37 17.81
N ALA A 60 -8.28 -3.98 16.77
CA ALA A 60 -8.12 -4.53 15.42
C ALA A 60 -6.71 -4.26 14.87
N LEU A 61 -6.22 -3.02 15.02
CA LEU A 61 -4.88 -2.64 14.59
C LEU A 61 -3.79 -3.48 15.30
N ALA A 62 -3.86 -3.60 16.62
CA ALA A 62 -2.90 -4.40 17.39
C ALA A 62 -2.94 -5.88 16.99
N SER A 63 -4.14 -6.43 16.77
CA SER A 63 -4.32 -7.81 16.34
C SER A 63 -3.68 -8.08 14.98
N ALA A 64 -3.86 -7.17 14.01
CA ALA A 64 -3.23 -7.26 12.70
C ALA A 64 -1.70 -7.22 12.79
N ILE A 65 -1.14 -6.29 13.59
CA ILE A 65 0.31 -6.18 13.80
C ILE A 65 0.89 -7.47 14.41
N VAL A 66 0.22 -8.03 15.43
CA VAL A 66 0.64 -9.30 16.06
C VAL A 66 0.51 -10.49 15.10
N ALA A 67 -0.49 -10.50 14.24
CA ALA A 67 -0.63 -11.54 13.23
C ALA A 67 0.53 -11.49 12.22
N PHE A 68 0.94 -10.30 11.78
CA PHE A 68 2.06 -10.12 10.86
C PHE A 68 3.40 -10.46 11.49
N SER A 69 3.63 -10.11 12.76
CA SER A 69 4.89 -10.43 13.46
C SER A 69 5.13 -11.94 13.63
N ARG A 70 4.09 -12.76 13.49
CA ARG A 70 4.17 -14.23 13.57
C ARG A 70 4.22 -14.91 12.21
N ARG A 71 4.03 -14.18 11.11
CA ARG A 71 4.05 -14.72 9.74
C ARG A 71 5.47 -14.69 9.18
N ASN A 72 5.78 -15.63 8.30
CA ASN A 72 6.97 -15.54 7.47
C ASN A 72 6.68 -14.63 6.26
N LEU A 73 7.17 -13.38 6.32
CA LEU A 73 6.92 -12.36 5.31
C LEU A 73 8.00 -12.32 4.20
N SER A 74 9.08 -13.09 4.34
CA SER A 74 10.27 -13.02 3.46
C SER A 74 9.97 -13.26 1.98
N ALA A 75 8.96 -14.08 1.68
CA ALA A 75 8.57 -14.42 0.31
C ALA A 75 7.61 -13.40 -0.33
N LEU A 76 7.04 -12.47 0.44
CA LEU A 76 5.98 -11.58 -0.07
C LEU A 76 6.53 -10.40 -0.87
N GLY A 77 7.75 -9.96 -0.59
CA GLY A 77 8.27 -8.70 -1.14
C GLY A 77 8.34 -8.64 -2.66
N GLY A 78 8.63 -9.78 -3.32
CA GLY A 78 8.63 -9.85 -4.79
C GLY A 78 7.24 -9.59 -5.38
N GLU A 79 6.22 -10.19 -4.80
CA GLU A 79 4.83 -10.08 -5.26
C GLU A 79 4.26 -8.69 -4.98
N ILE A 80 4.52 -8.12 -3.80
CA ILE A 80 4.12 -6.76 -3.44
C ILE A 80 4.65 -5.74 -4.46
N ARG A 81 5.96 -5.83 -4.77
CA ARG A 81 6.59 -4.94 -5.76
C ARG A 81 5.96 -5.10 -7.14
N ARG A 82 5.61 -6.33 -7.53
CA ARG A 82 4.94 -6.60 -8.81
C ARG A 82 3.56 -5.94 -8.86
N ILE A 83 2.74 -6.11 -7.83
CA ILE A 83 1.38 -5.54 -7.75
C ILE A 83 1.42 -4.02 -7.84
N VAL A 84 2.27 -3.37 -7.03
CA VAL A 84 2.33 -1.90 -7.02
C VAL A 84 2.89 -1.33 -8.32
N ALA A 85 3.91 -1.96 -8.93
CA ALA A 85 4.48 -1.50 -10.18
C ALA A 85 3.51 -1.63 -11.37
N GLN A 86 2.66 -2.66 -11.39
CA GLN A 86 1.68 -2.86 -12.46
C GLN A 86 0.65 -1.73 -12.52
N LYS A 87 0.16 -1.26 -11.37
CA LYS A 87 -0.92 -0.27 -11.29
C LYS A 87 -0.40 1.17 -11.11
N TYR A 88 0.74 1.35 -10.45
CA TYR A 88 1.18 2.66 -9.93
C TYR A 88 2.60 3.07 -10.36
N SER A 89 3.22 2.39 -11.33
CA SER A 89 4.52 2.83 -11.87
C SER A 89 4.42 4.17 -12.61
N TRP A 90 5.52 4.91 -12.60
CA TRP A 90 5.63 6.18 -13.33
C TRP A 90 5.45 5.97 -14.83
N GLU A 91 6.03 4.92 -15.38
CA GLU A 91 5.93 4.57 -16.80
C GLU A 91 4.47 4.42 -17.23
N THR A 92 3.66 3.67 -16.46
CA THR A 92 2.23 3.48 -16.74
C THR A 92 1.45 4.78 -16.57
N ASN A 93 1.67 5.52 -15.49
CA ASN A 93 0.89 6.73 -15.18
C ASN A 93 1.18 7.88 -16.14
N VAL A 94 2.46 8.10 -16.49
CA VAL A 94 2.86 9.14 -17.45
C VAL A 94 2.33 8.81 -18.84
N LYS A 95 2.44 7.55 -19.27
CA LYS A 95 1.88 7.12 -20.56
C LYS A 95 0.39 7.42 -20.65
N ARG A 96 -0.38 7.03 -19.63
CA ARG A 96 -1.83 7.27 -19.57
C ARG A 96 -2.17 8.76 -19.55
N LEU A 97 -1.38 9.57 -18.84
CA LEU A 97 -1.59 11.02 -18.80
C LEU A 97 -1.36 11.66 -20.19
N ILE A 98 -0.32 11.24 -20.91
CA ILE A 98 -0.04 11.71 -22.28
C ILE A 98 -1.17 11.33 -23.23
N GLU A 99 -1.64 10.07 -23.19
CA GLU A 99 -2.77 9.60 -24.01
C GLU A 99 -4.01 10.49 -23.81
N ILE A 100 -4.32 10.86 -22.56
CA ILE A 100 -5.43 11.77 -22.25
C ILE A 100 -5.19 13.15 -22.85
N TYR A 101 -3.98 13.71 -22.77
CA TYR A 101 -3.69 15.02 -23.35
C TYR A 101 -3.77 15.03 -24.87
N GLU A 102 -3.35 13.94 -25.53
CA GLU A 102 -3.46 13.76 -26.98
C GLU A 102 -4.91 13.66 -27.46
N GLU A 103 -5.87 13.25 -26.62
CA GLU A 103 -7.30 13.27 -26.97
C GLU A 103 -7.90 14.67 -27.11
N PHE A 104 -7.27 15.70 -26.53
CA PHE A 104 -7.77 17.08 -26.50
C PHE A 104 -6.98 18.05 -27.39
N ILE A 105 -5.97 17.56 -28.12
CA ILE A 105 -5.18 18.33 -29.11
C ILE A 105 -5.54 17.86 -30.51
#